data_AF-A0A835IBH2-F1
#
_entry.id   AF-A0A835IBH2-F1
#
_cell.length_a   1.000
_cell.length_b   1.000
_cell.length_c   1.000
_cell.angle_alpha   90.00
_cell.angle_beta   90.00
_cell.angle_gamma   90.00
#
_symmetry.space_group_name_H-M   'P 1'
#
loop_
_entity.id
_entity.type
_entity.pdbx_description
1 polymer ?
#
loop_
_entity_poly.entity_id
_entity_poly.type
_entity_poly.pdbx_seq_one_letter_code
_entity_poly.pdbx_strand_id
1 'polypeptide(L)'
;MANTSVPKYQYPANLNVANFVSLKLSSTNYLLWETQVLSLIESQDLLGFVTGDTIPPYTKITDANNTNIIPNPDLAAWTRTDRLVKAWITATISEEALGVVVGLKTSHDVWSALQNAFSQGSQAREFELLLKLQEKKKDSTPLSTISRTSRLYVMG
;
A
#
# COMPACT_ATOMS: atom_id res chain seq x y z
N MET A 1 -30.32 -15.67 -22.83
CA MET A 1 -29.71 -15.59 -21.49
C MET A 1 -28.21 -15.58 -21.71
N ALA A 2 -27.53 -14.46 -21.47
CA ALA A 2 -26.07 -14.41 -21.59
C ALA A 2 -25.47 -15.17 -20.41
N ASN A 3 -24.72 -16.24 -20.70
CA ASN A 3 -23.99 -16.99 -19.69
C ASN A 3 -22.76 -16.15 -19.32
N THR A 4 -22.92 -15.17 -18.43
CA THR A 4 -21.83 -14.32 -17.97
C THR A 4 -20.97 -15.15 -17.02
N SER A 5 -20.07 -15.95 -17.58
CA SER A 5 -18.99 -16.57 -16.80
C SER A 5 -18.20 -15.44 -16.15
N VAL A 6 -18.31 -15.32 -14.82
CA VAL A 6 -17.52 -14.34 -14.06
C VAL A 6 -16.05 -14.61 -14.39
N PRO A 7 -15.30 -13.62 -14.89
CA PRO A 7 -13.89 -13.83 -15.22
C PRO A 7 -13.13 -14.22 -13.95
N LYS A 8 -12.30 -15.26 -14.06
CA LYS A 8 -11.48 -15.81 -12.96
C LYS A 8 -10.61 -14.76 -12.27
N TYR A 9 -10.17 -13.75 -13.03
CA TYR A 9 -9.43 -12.60 -12.53
C TYR A 9 -10.18 -11.33 -12.89
N GLN A 10 -10.42 -10.48 -11.91
CA GLN A 10 -11.15 -9.23 -12.11
C GLN A 10 -10.29 -8.22 -12.88
N TYR A 11 -10.92 -7.38 -13.72
CA TYR A 11 -10.25 -6.30 -14.44
C TYR A 11 -11.12 -5.03 -14.42
N PRO A 12 -11.10 -4.27 -13.31
CA PRO A 12 -11.87 -3.03 -13.16
C PRO A 12 -11.22 -1.88 -13.96
N ALA A 13 -11.36 -1.93 -15.29
CA ALA A 13 -10.71 -1.00 -16.24
C ALA A 13 -11.11 0.48 -16.06
N ASN A 14 -12.28 0.74 -15.50
CA ASN A 14 -12.85 2.09 -15.39
C ASN A 14 -12.48 2.78 -14.06
N LEU A 15 -11.76 2.09 -13.17
CA LEU A 15 -11.41 2.64 -11.87
C LEU A 15 -10.25 3.63 -12.00
N ASN A 16 -10.47 4.85 -11.52
CA ASN A 16 -9.43 5.85 -11.42
C ASN A 16 -8.79 5.81 -10.02
N VAL A 17 -7.53 5.41 -9.96
CA VAL A 17 -6.74 5.32 -8.71
C VAL A 17 -6.73 6.63 -7.93
N ALA A 18 -6.76 7.78 -8.60
CA ALA A 18 -6.73 9.10 -7.95
C ALA A 18 -7.98 9.39 -7.10
N ASN A 19 -9.08 8.66 -7.33
CA ASN A 19 -10.29 8.78 -6.50
C ASN A 19 -10.16 8.10 -5.15
N PHE A 20 -9.18 7.19 -4.99
CA PHE A 20 -8.98 6.39 -3.78
C PHE A 20 -7.68 6.74 -3.06
N VAL A 21 -6.65 7.06 -3.83
CA VAL A 21 -5.32 7.35 -3.33
C VAL A 21 -4.95 8.77 -3.70
N SER A 22 -4.94 9.65 -2.71
CA SER A 22 -4.57 11.06 -2.85
C SER A 22 -3.08 11.31 -2.59
N LEU A 23 -2.40 10.36 -1.93
CA LEU A 23 -1.00 10.48 -1.56
C LEU A 23 -0.08 9.97 -2.67
N LYS A 24 1.03 10.70 -2.85
CA LYS A 24 2.21 10.20 -3.56
C LYS A 24 3.20 9.65 -2.54
N LEU A 25 3.61 8.38 -2.68
CA LEU A 25 4.58 7.76 -1.78
C LEU A 25 5.89 8.56 -1.75
N SER A 26 6.34 8.88 -0.55
CA SER A 26 7.61 9.49 -0.22
C SER A 26 8.24 8.81 1.00
N SER A 27 9.45 9.23 1.35
CA SER A 27 10.19 8.70 2.52
C SER A 27 9.49 8.86 3.87
N THR A 28 8.45 9.69 3.96
CA THR A 28 7.83 10.07 5.24
C THR A 28 6.38 9.66 5.41
N ASN A 29 5.75 9.10 4.38
CA ASN A 29 4.30 8.86 4.38
C ASN A 29 3.91 7.42 4.06
N TYR A 30 4.84 6.48 4.17
CA TYR A 30 4.63 5.08 3.76
C TYR A 30 3.37 4.48 4.36
N LEU A 31 3.17 4.58 5.68
CA LEU A 31 2.03 3.95 6.36
C LEU A 31 0.67 4.52 5.91
N LEU A 32 0.60 5.84 5.69
CA LEU A 32 -0.60 6.49 5.19
C LEU A 32 -0.88 6.13 3.72
N TRP A 33 0.18 6.08 2.90
CA TRP A 33 0.09 5.67 1.51
C TRP A 33 -0.33 4.20 1.39
N GLU A 34 0.30 3.31 2.16
CA GLU A 34 0.01 1.88 2.23
C GLU A 34 -1.46 1.65 2.57
N THR A 35 -1.96 2.36 3.58
CA THR A 35 -3.37 2.27 3.99
C THR A 35 -4.34 2.61 2.84
N GLN A 36 -4.09 3.68 2.09
CA GLN A 36 -4.95 4.08 0.96
C GLN A 36 -4.87 3.10 -0.21
N VAL A 37 -3.67 2.64 -0.55
CA VAL A 37 -3.48 1.69 -1.66
C VAL A 37 -4.09 0.33 -1.33
N LEU A 38 -3.88 -0.19 -0.12
CA LEU A 38 -4.51 -1.44 0.31
C LEU A 38 -6.03 -1.33 0.30
N SER A 39 -6.59 -0.23 0.82
CA SER A 39 -8.05 0.00 0.81
C SER A 39 -8.64 -0.07 -0.61
N LEU A 40 -7.94 0.50 -1.60
CA LEU A 40 -8.34 0.38 -3.00
C LEU A 40 -8.28 -1.08 -3.47
N ILE A 41 -7.17 -1.75 -3.27
CA ILE A 41 -6.93 -3.10 -3.78
C ILE A 41 -7.89 -4.13 -3.15
N GLU A 42 -8.13 -4.01 -1.84
CA GLU A 42 -9.09 -4.82 -1.10
C GLU A 42 -10.52 -4.60 -1.58
N SER A 43 -10.91 -3.37 -1.90
CA SER A 43 -12.25 -3.07 -2.44
C SER A 43 -12.56 -3.80 -3.76
N GLN A 44 -11.52 -4.28 -4.45
CA GLN A 44 -11.61 -5.00 -5.73
C GLN A 44 -11.29 -6.49 -5.58
N ASP A 45 -11.09 -6.99 -4.35
CA ASP A 45 -10.69 -8.37 -4.09
C ASP A 45 -9.38 -8.78 -4.81
N LEU A 46 -8.43 -7.83 -4.91
CA LEU A 46 -7.16 -8.01 -5.62
C LEU A 46 -5.95 -8.12 -4.69
N LEU A 47 -6.17 -8.22 -3.36
CA LEU A 47 -5.11 -8.22 -2.36
C LEU A 47 -4.08 -9.34 -2.60
N GLY A 48 -4.55 -10.50 -3.08
CA GLY A 48 -3.69 -11.65 -3.35
C GLY A 48 -2.60 -11.40 -4.41
N PHE A 49 -2.76 -10.43 -5.31
CA PHE A 49 -1.71 -10.04 -6.26
C PHE A 49 -0.56 -9.29 -5.59
N VAL A 50 -0.86 -8.59 -4.50
CA VAL A 50 0.11 -7.82 -3.71
C VAL A 50 0.81 -8.70 -2.69
N THR A 51 0.08 -9.57 -2.01
CA THR A 51 0.65 -10.50 -1.01
C THR A 51 1.41 -11.66 -1.64
N GLY A 52 1.12 -11.98 -2.90
CA GLY A 52 1.69 -13.12 -3.62
C GLY A 52 0.85 -14.39 -3.50
N ASP A 53 -0.29 -14.34 -2.80
CA ASP A 53 -1.21 -15.48 -2.65
C ASP A 53 -1.88 -15.87 -3.98
N THR A 54 -2.05 -14.90 -4.89
CA THR A 54 -2.60 -15.16 -6.24
C THR A 54 -1.49 -15.56 -7.20
N ILE A 55 -1.16 -16.85 -7.18
CA ILE A 55 -0.08 -17.44 -7.96
C ILE A 55 -0.36 -17.36 -9.48
N PRO A 56 0.63 -16.98 -10.31
CA PRO A 56 0.49 -17.00 -11.76
C PRO A 56 0.18 -18.41 -12.28
N PRO A 57 -0.81 -18.57 -13.17
CA PRO A 57 -1.08 -19.85 -13.81
C PRO A 57 0.12 -20.37 -14.61
N TYR A 58 0.19 -21.69 -14.77
CA TYR A 58 1.18 -22.31 -15.66
C TYR A 58 1.06 -21.76 -17.08
N THR A 59 2.21 -21.61 -17.76
CA THR A 59 2.29 -21.05 -19.12
C THR A 59 1.62 -21.93 -20.17
N LYS A 60 1.60 -23.24 -19.92
CA LYS A 60 1.02 -24.24 -20.80
C LYS A 60 0.18 -25.22 -19.98
N ILE A 61 -0.93 -25.65 -20.56
CA ILE A 61 -1.84 -26.66 -20.01
C ILE A 61 -2.10 -27.72 -21.08
N THR A 62 -2.54 -28.91 -20.68
CA THR A 62 -3.01 -29.91 -21.64
C THR A 62 -4.43 -29.54 -22.10
N ASP A 63 -4.74 -29.81 -23.36
CA ASP A 63 -6.10 -29.63 -23.88
C ASP A 63 -7.12 -30.51 -23.17
N ALA A 64 -8.42 -30.25 -23.39
CA ALA A 64 -9.50 -31.00 -22.74
C ALA A 64 -9.48 -32.52 -23.03
N ASN A 65 -8.77 -32.93 -24.09
CA ASN A 65 -8.62 -34.33 -24.50
C ASN A 65 -7.34 -34.97 -23.95
N ASN A 66 -6.55 -34.24 -23.17
CA ASN A 66 -5.24 -34.64 -22.66
C ASN A 66 -4.22 -35.06 -23.74
N THR A 67 -4.36 -34.57 -24.98
CA THR A 67 -3.53 -35.01 -26.12
C THR A 67 -2.48 -33.99 -26.53
N ASN A 68 -2.75 -32.70 -26.37
CA ASN A 68 -1.83 -31.64 -26.80
C ASN A 68 -1.52 -30.64 -25.69
N ILE A 69 -0.31 -30.08 -25.70
CA ILE A 69 0.09 -28.98 -24.82
C ILE A 69 -0.26 -27.65 -25.50
N ILE A 70 -1.17 -26.88 -24.91
CA ILE A 70 -1.65 -25.59 -25.40
C ILE A 70 -1.27 -24.44 -24.45
N PRO A 71 -1.19 -23.18 -24.93
CA PRO A 71 -1.02 -22.02 -24.05
C PRO A 71 -2.20 -21.86 -23.08
N ASN A 72 -1.92 -21.47 -21.84
CA ASN A 72 -2.95 -21.28 -20.84
C ASN A 72 -3.67 -19.92 -21.02
N PRO A 73 -4.97 -19.89 -21.37
CA PRO A 73 -5.71 -18.64 -21.48
C PRO A 73 -5.81 -17.88 -20.16
N ASP A 74 -5.79 -18.56 -19.02
CA ASP A 74 -5.86 -17.95 -17.69
C ASP A 74 -4.63 -17.11 -17.36
N LEU A 75 -3.46 -17.46 -17.92
CA LEU A 75 -2.24 -16.70 -17.70
C LEU A 75 -2.36 -15.28 -18.26
N ALA A 76 -3.00 -15.13 -19.44
CA ALA A 76 -3.20 -13.82 -20.03
C ALA A 76 -4.15 -12.95 -19.19
N ALA A 77 -5.20 -13.55 -18.62
CA ALA A 77 -6.12 -12.87 -17.72
C ALA A 77 -5.43 -12.47 -16.41
N TRP A 78 -4.71 -13.39 -15.75
CA TRP A 78 -3.91 -13.09 -14.56
C TRP A 78 -2.92 -11.96 -14.82
N THR A 79 -2.17 -12.03 -15.92
CA THR A 79 -1.17 -11.02 -16.29
C THR A 79 -1.79 -9.65 -16.51
N ARG A 80 -3.01 -9.59 -17.07
CA ARG A 80 -3.73 -8.33 -17.27
C ARG A 80 -4.09 -7.68 -15.93
N THR A 81 -4.58 -8.47 -14.98
CA THR A 81 -4.94 -8.00 -13.64
C THR A 81 -3.70 -7.58 -12.84
N ASP A 82 -2.64 -8.40 -12.83
CA ASP A 82 -1.37 -8.06 -12.17
C ASP A 82 -0.79 -6.74 -12.69
N ARG A 83 -0.80 -6.54 -14.02
CA ARG A 83 -0.35 -5.29 -14.65
C ARG A 83 -1.22 -4.09 -14.27
N LEU A 84 -2.53 -4.29 -14.08
CA LEU A 84 -3.42 -3.23 -13.62
C LEU A 84 -3.09 -2.81 -12.19
N VAL A 85 -2.94 -3.77 -11.28
CA VAL A 85 -2.55 -3.50 -9.88
C VAL A 85 -1.20 -2.79 -9.83
N LYS A 86 -0.22 -3.27 -10.60
CA LYS A 86 1.08 -2.61 -10.74
C LYS A 86 0.94 -1.17 -11.25
N ALA A 87 0.08 -0.93 -12.24
CA ALA A 87 -0.16 0.40 -12.78
C ALA A 87 -0.75 1.35 -11.73
N TRP A 88 -1.69 0.87 -10.90
CA TRP A 88 -2.22 1.67 -9.78
C TRP A 88 -1.13 2.02 -8.77
N ILE A 89 -0.33 1.05 -8.33
CA ILE A 89 0.77 1.31 -7.40
C ILE A 89 1.75 2.32 -8.00
N THR A 90 2.17 2.12 -9.26
CA THR A 90 3.11 3.01 -9.94
C THR A 90 2.54 4.42 -10.14
N ALA A 91 1.23 4.55 -10.31
CA ALA A 91 0.56 5.84 -10.43
C ALA A 91 0.48 6.60 -9.10
N THR A 92 0.69 5.94 -7.95
CA THR A 92 0.61 6.56 -6.61
C THR A 92 1.96 6.75 -5.94
N ILE A 93 3.07 6.49 -6.63
CA ILE A 93 4.42 6.75 -6.11
C ILE A 93 5.02 8.04 -6.69
N SER A 94 5.95 8.63 -5.96
CA SER A 94 6.78 9.75 -6.42
C SER A 94 7.88 9.27 -7.39
N GLU A 95 8.54 10.22 -8.06
CA GLU A 95 9.68 9.92 -8.94
C GLU A 95 10.85 9.27 -8.17
N GLU A 96 11.10 9.70 -6.93
CA GLU A 96 12.10 9.10 -6.05
C GLU A 96 11.80 7.60 -5.81
N ALA A 97 10.56 7.29 -5.45
CA ALA A 97 10.11 5.92 -5.22
C ALA A 97 10.05 5.09 -6.51
N LEU A 98 9.83 5.73 -7.67
CA LEU A 98 9.83 5.05 -8.96
C LEU A 98 11.17 4.37 -9.23
N GLY A 99 12.29 4.99 -8.86
CA GLY A 99 13.63 4.43 -9.00
C GLY A 99 13.82 3.07 -8.32
N VAL A 100 13.11 2.81 -7.22
CA VAL A 100 13.16 1.54 -6.47
C VAL A 100 12.52 0.38 -7.25
N VAL A 101 11.53 0.68 -8.10
CA VAL A 101 10.65 -0.33 -8.71
C VAL A 101 10.91 -0.54 -10.20
N VAL A 102 11.87 0.19 -10.78
CA VAL A 102 12.26 0.07 -12.19
C VAL A 102 12.73 -1.36 -12.48
N GLY A 103 12.21 -1.94 -13.56
CA GLY A 103 12.58 -3.30 -14.00
C GLY A 103 11.86 -4.44 -13.29
N LEU A 104 11.14 -4.18 -12.19
CA LEU A 104 10.33 -5.19 -11.52
C LEU A 104 9.13 -5.58 -12.38
N LYS A 105 8.78 -6.87 -12.39
CA LYS A 105 7.83 -7.41 -13.36
C LYS A 105 6.41 -7.48 -12.82
N THR A 106 6.25 -7.98 -11.60
CA THR A 106 4.93 -8.23 -11.00
C THR A 106 4.54 -7.13 -10.03
N SER A 107 3.24 -7.03 -9.72
CA SER A 107 2.74 -6.12 -8.69
C SER A 107 3.27 -6.48 -7.30
N HIS A 108 3.39 -7.78 -7.00
CA HIS A 108 4.02 -8.29 -5.79
C HIS A 108 5.46 -7.79 -5.61
N ASP A 109 6.31 -7.95 -6.64
CA ASP A 109 7.71 -7.51 -6.58
C ASP A 109 7.80 -6.00 -6.27
N VAL A 110 6.96 -5.21 -6.96
CA VAL A 110 6.87 -3.76 -6.77
C VAL A 110 6.48 -3.43 -5.34
N TRP A 111 5.43 -4.08 -4.82
CA TRP A 111 4.96 -3.85 -3.46
C TRP A 111 6.02 -4.18 -2.42
N SER A 112 6.63 -5.37 -2.49
CA SER A 112 7.66 -5.81 -1.56
C SER A 112 8.89 -4.89 -1.58
N ALA A 113 9.30 -4.41 -2.76
CA ALA A 113 10.42 -3.48 -2.88
C ALA A 113 10.11 -2.13 -2.18
N LEU A 114 8.91 -1.57 -2.39
CA LEU A 114 8.48 -0.34 -1.73
C LEU A 114 8.36 -0.52 -0.21
N GLN A 115 7.77 -1.62 0.24
CA GLN A 115 7.66 -1.94 1.66
C GLN A 115 9.04 -2.02 2.31
N ASN A 116 9.99 -2.72 1.69
CA ASN A 116 11.35 -2.83 2.22
C ASN A 116 12.09 -1.49 2.26
N ALA A 117 11.89 -0.63 1.27
CA ALA A 117 12.58 0.66 1.19
C ALA A 117 12.00 1.72 2.15
N PHE A 118 10.68 1.74 2.36
CA PHE A 118 10.00 2.90 2.95
C PHE A 118 9.36 2.63 4.33
N SER A 119 9.15 1.37 4.72
CA SER A 119 8.47 1.02 5.98
C SER A 119 9.25 1.43 7.23
N GLN A 120 10.54 1.11 7.31
CA GLN A 120 11.36 1.35 8.51
C GLN A 120 11.54 2.85 8.80
N GLY A 121 11.82 3.64 7.76
CA GLY A 121 12.03 5.09 7.91
C GLY A 121 10.78 5.83 8.35
N SER A 122 9.61 5.43 7.84
CA SER A 122 8.33 6.03 8.24
C SER A 122 7.95 5.66 9.68
N GLN A 123 8.11 4.39 10.08
CA GLN A 123 7.82 3.94 11.44
C GLN A 123 8.73 4.60 12.49
N ALA A 124 10.04 4.66 12.23
CA ALA A 124 10.99 5.28 13.16
C ALA A 124 10.66 6.78 13.40
N ARG A 125 10.24 7.48 12.35
CA ARG A 125 9.90 8.89 12.42
C ARG A 125 8.56 9.15 13.12
N GLU A 126 7.55 8.33 12.86
CA GLU A 126 6.29 8.39 13.62
C GLU A 126 6.56 8.22 15.13
N PHE A 127 7.38 7.23 15.48
CA PHE A 127 7.79 7.01 16.86
C PHE A 127 8.53 8.22 17.46
N GLU A 128 9.49 8.80 16.73
CA GLU A 128 10.21 10.00 17.18
C GLU A 128 9.26 11.19 17.41
N LEU A 129 8.28 11.39 16.53
CA LEU A 129 7.29 12.46 16.68
C LEU A 129 6.40 12.23 17.91
N LEU A 130 5.98 10.99 18.17
CA LEU A 130 5.21 10.64 19.36
C LEU A 130 6.01 10.90 20.64
N LEU A 131 7.30 10.56 20.67
CA LEU A 131 8.18 10.87 21.80
C LEU A 131 8.27 12.38 22.05
N LYS A 132 8.51 13.18 21.01
CA LYS A 132 8.59 14.65 21.16
C LYS A 132 7.28 15.26 21.65
N LEU A 133 6.13 14.73 21.23
CA LEU A 133 4.82 15.18 21.73
C LEU A 133 4.62 14.83 23.21
N GLN A 134 5.07 13.65 23.66
CA GLN A 134 5.02 13.26 25.06
C GLN A 134 5.95 14.11 25.94
N GLU A 135 7.17 14.37 25.49
CA GLU A 135 8.11 15.27 26.17
C GLU A 135 7.52 16.68 26.32
N LYS A 136 6.99 17.24 25.23
CA LYS A 136 6.37 18.58 25.25
C LYS A 136 5.14 18.67 26.17
N LYS A 137 4.38 17.58 26.32
CA LYS A 137 3.25 17.48 27.28
C LYS A 137 3.73 17.38 28.73
N LYS A 138 4.93 16.85 28.98
CA LYS A 138 5.54 16.80 30.31
C LYS A 138 6.10 18.16 30.73
N ASP A 139 6.56 18.96 29.77
CA ASP A 139 7.06 20.34 30.00
C ASP A 139 5.96 21.39 30.09
N SER A 140 4.73 21.09 29.67
CA SER A 140 3.55 21.88 30.07
C SER A 140 3.27 21.61 31.55
N THR A 141 3.95 22.38 32.41
CA THR A 141 3.77 22.39 33.87
C THR A 141 2.29 22.29 34.24
N PRO A 142 1.91 21.39 35.17
CA PRO A 142 0.54 21.33 35.64
C PRO A 142 0.17 22.67 36.29
N LEU A 143 -1.06 23.15 36.03
CA LEU A 143 -1.66 24.37 36.61
C LEU A 143 -1.55 24.45 38.15
N SER A 144 -1.28 23.33 38.82
CA SER A 144 -0.99 23.27 40.26
C SER A 144 0.33 23.93 40.68
N THR A 145 1.28 24.15 39.75
CA THR A 145 2.55 24.84 40.03
C THR A 145 2.36 26.35 40.04
N ILE A 146 1.47 26.89 39.18
CA ILE A 146 1.18 28.33 39.10
C ILE A 146 0.49 28.83 40.38
N SER A 147 -0.30 27.99 41.06
CA SER A 147 -0.98 28.36 42.31
C SER A 147 -0.07 28.42 43.54
N ARG A 148 1.18 27.95 43.45
CA ARG A 148 2.11 27.91 44.60
C ARG A 148 3.13 29.04 44.62
N THR A 149 3.33 29.73 43.49
CA THR A 149 4.21 30.90 43.38
C THR A 149 3.53 32.21 43.80
N SER A 150 2.19 32.24 43.88
CA SER A 150 1.42 33.44 44.26
C SER A 150 1.22 33.64 45.78
N ARG A 151 1.72 32.71 46.63
CA ARG A 151 1.64 32.83 48.10
C ARG A 151 2.93 33.35 48.78
N LEU A 152 3.99 33.62 48.03
CA LEU A 152 5.26 34.14 48.57
C LEU A 152 5.50 35.64 48.32
N TYR A 153 4.51 36.38 47.80
CA TYR A 153 4.63 37.83 47.54
C TYR A 153 3.67 38.71 48.35
N VAL A 154 2.99 38.16 49.37
CA VAL A 154 2.04 38.92 50.24
C VAL A 154 2.45 38.88 51.73
N MET A 155 3.70 38.53 52.03
CA MET A 155 4.28 38.69 53.38
C MET A 155 5.69 39.31 53.30
N GLY A 156 5.76 40.51 52.73
CA GLY A 156 6.91 41.42 52.79
C GLY A 156 6.40 42.84 52.96
#